data_AF-A0A8H5GVS7-F1
#
_entry.id   AF-A0A8H5GVS7-F1
#
_cell.length_a   1.000
_cell.length_b   1.000
_cell.length_c   1.000
_cell.angle_alpha   90.00
_cell.angle_beta   90.00
_cell.angle_gamma   90.00
#
_symmetry.space_group_name_H-M   'P 1'
#
loop_
_entity.id
_entity.type
_entity.pdbx_description
1 polymer ?
#
loop_
_entity_poly.entity_id
_entity_poly.type
_entity_poly.pdbx_seq_one_letter_code
_entity_poly.pdbx_strand_id
1 'polypeptide(L)'
;MIPQDSSSTPQFSPPSVPSASLPGSPTMSEAFDTRLAHLEQASQSQSEQLAKAEIALHNTPLDLDPPLHLLLLPLITLLELHMLRHPHLASLMVNKLMAKSGGPVQSFMLALFVLKTMAPRSCHAATYHQSLIDHGHLYGSSHFDTWREFEFMPKDEHTQASLTLEGVSYFQGTASVDEYIDNFCALITMAGLNVEPVLYSTNPTEPTIKARLEDAKHPALEKKVAEAEAHSQEWDIMAWYSLAKSSLPPAAAPVPAPRAPAPAQAPLPQGIPMEVDASRQRFLAHHTCYTCGKTGHFSAACPDRQREHFRIVDMSVDDWQEIAEAYAAFQDFQAAPANEPAQEDFAKDQE
;
A
#
# COMPACT_ATOMS: atom_id res chain seq x y z
N MET A 1 19.55 71.29 19.31
CA MET A 1 20.89 70.90 19.83
C MET A 1 20.84 69.40 20.05
N ILE A 2 21.45 68.63 19.16
CA ILE A 2 21.54 67.17 19.19
C ILE A 2 23.04 66.87 19.16
N PRO A 3 23.60 66.07 20.09
CA PRO A 3 25.03 65.80 20.10
C PRO A 3 25.35 64.72 19.06
N GLN A 4 26.43 64.95 18.30
CA GLN A 4 27.03 63.95 17.42
C GLN A 4 28.04 63.14 18.22
N ASP A 5 27.78 61.84 18.37
CA ASP A 5 28.76 60.89 18.91
C ASP A 5 29.63 60.36 17.77
N SER A 6 30.91 60.69 17.85
CA SER A 6 32.00 60.20 16.99
C SER A 6 32.53 58.87 17.52
N SER A 7 32.16 57.77 16.88
CA SER A 7 32.73 56.43 17.15
C SER A 7 33.95 56.17 16.26
N SER A 8 35.14 56.23 16.86
CA SER A 8 36.42 55.85 16.28
C SER A 8 36.70 54.35 16.49
N THR A 9 36.77 53.60 15.40
CA THR A 9 37.07 52.16 15.37
C THR A 9 38.58 51.94 15.39
N PRO A 10 39.14 51.09 16.27
CA PRO A 10 40.57 50.79 16.26
C PRO A 10 40.90 49.74 15.19
N GLN A 11 41.90 50.06 14.36
CA GLN A 11 42.42 49.21 13.29
C GLN A 11 43.41 48.20 13.91
N PHE A 12 43.00 46.93 14.00
CA PHE A 12 43.88 45.83 14.43
C PHE A 12 44.57 45.22 13.20
N SER A 13 45.90 45.33 13.15
CA SER A 13 46.73 44.61 12.18
C SER A 13 47.00 43.18 12.66
N PRO A 14 46.81 42.15 11.83
CA PRO A 14 47.10 40.76 12.22
C PRO A 14 48.60 40.47 12.21
N PRO A 15 49.09 39.59 13.11
CA PRO A 15 50.50 39.22 13.17
C PRO A 15 50.89 38.30 12.01
N SER A 16 52.07 38.56 11.44
CA SER A 16 52.68 37.75 10.39
C SER A 16 53.13 36.39 10.93
N VAL A 17 52.52 35.31 10.44
CA VAL A 17 52.88 33.93 10.78
C VAL A 17 53.93 33.43 9.77
N PRO A 18 55.04 32.80 10.22
CA PRO A 18 56.05 32.27 9.33
C PRO A 18 55.56 31.01 8.58
N SER A 19 55.71 31.02 7.25
CA SER A 19 55.44 29.88 6.37
C SER A 19 56.35 28.69 6.69
N ALA A 20 55.81 27.71 7.39
CA ALA A 20 56.39 26.38 7.46
C ALA A 20 55.86 25.55 6.28
N SER A 21 56.76 25.11 5.41
CA SER A 21 56.48 24.24 4.26
C SER A 21 55.96 22.89 4.75
N LEU A 22 54.66 22.64 4.59
CA LEU A 22 54.04 21.35 4.89
C LEU A 22 54.48 20.30 3.84
N PRO A 23 54.87 19.09 4.27
CA PRO A 23 55.16 17.99 3.34
C PRO A 23 53.88 17.60 2.59
N GLY A 24 54.04 17.34 1.28
CA GLY A 24 52.96 17.15 0.32
C GLY A 24 51.87 16.20 0.81
N SER A 25 50.67 16.76 0.96
CA SER A 25 49.44 16.00 1.19
C SER A 25 49.20 15.04 0.03
N PRO A 26 48.93 13.74 0.30
CA PRO A 26 48.63 12.78 -0.75
C PRO A 26 47.43 13.27 -1.54
N THR A 27 47.50 13.09 -2.86
CA THR A 27 46.41 13.54 -3.73
C THR A 27 45.14 12.77 -3.38
N MET A 28 43.97 13.40 -3.53
CA MET A 28 42.68 12.73 -3.24
C MET A 28 42.51 11.41 -4.01
N SER A 29 43.20 11.25 -5.15
CA SER A 29 43.24 9.99 -5.91
C SER A 29 43.95 8.88 -5.14
N GLU A 30 45.15 9.13 -4.59
CA GLU A 30 45.90 8.13 -3.83
C GLU A 30 45.17 7.70 -2.55
N ALA A 31 44.48 8.64 -1.90
CA ALA A 31 43.66 8.35 -0.72
C ALA A 31 42.44 7.47 -1.08
N PHE A 32 41.90 7.63 -2.29
CA PHE A 32 40.78 6.82 -2.78
C PHE A 32 41.21 5.41 -3.15
N ASP A 33 42.32 5.27 -3.88
CA ASP A 33 42.86 3.97 -4.29
C ASP A 33 43.25 3.12 -3.07
N THR A 34 43.83 3.76 -2.05
CA THR A 34 44.18 3.07 -0.79
C THR A 34 42.94 2.56 -0.06
N ARG A 35 41.84 3.34 -0.06
CA ARG A 35 40.57 2.91 0.54
C ARG A 35 39.92 1.77 -0.24
N LEU A 36 39.99 1.79 -1.57
CA LEU A 36 39.45 0.74 -2.40
C LEU A 36 40.19 -0.59 -2.17
N ALA A 37 41.53 -0.56 -2.11
CA ALA A 37 42.34 -1.74 -1.81
C ALA A 37 42.01 -2.34 -0.42
N HIS A 38 41.78 -1.50 0.59
CA HIS A 38 41.37 -1.98 1.91
C HIS A 38 39.98 -2.65 1.91
N LEU A 39 39.03 -2.15 1.10
CA LEU A 39 37.71 -2.74 0.98
C LEU A 39 37.75 -4.08 0.26
N GLU A 40 38.56 -4.21 -0.80
CA GLU A 40 38.76 -5.48 -1.51
C GLU A 40 39.39 -6.54 -0.60
N GLN A 41 40.41 -6.16 0.18
CA GLN A 41 41.05 -7.06 1.13
C GLN A 41 40.09 -7.50 2.25
N ALA A 42 39.22 -6.61 2.74
CA ALA A 42 38.20 -6.94 3.72
C ALA A 42 37.15 -7.91 3.14
N SER A 43 36.72 -7.69 1.89
CA SER A 43 35.78 -8.57 1.20
C SER A 43 36.36 -9.97 0.99
N GLN A 44 37.63 -10.07 0.58
CA GLN A 44 38.32 -11.35 0.40
C GLN A 44 38.44 -12.12 1.73
N SER A 45 38.86 -11.45 2.81
CA SER A 45 38.93 -12.04 4.15
C SER A 45 37.57 -12.58 4.62
N GLN A 46 36.49 -11.84 4.39
CA GLN A 46 35.14 -12.28 4.75
C GLN A 46 34.70 -13.50 3.94
N SER A 47 35.01 -13.54 2.64
CA SER A 47 34.68 -14.70 1.79
C SER A 47 35.44 -15.97 2.22
N GLU A 48 36.70 -15.84 2.63
CA GLU A 48 37.50 -16.95 3.13
C GLU A 48 36.99 -17.47 4.50
N GLN A 49 36.55 -16.57 5.37
CA GLN A 49 35.94 -16.95 6.65
C GLN A 49 34.62 -17.72 6.44
N LEU A 50 33.79 -17.30 5.49
CA LEU A 50 32.56 -18.02 5.15
C LEU A 50 32.83 -19.40 4.55
N ALA A 51 33.81 -19.51 3.65
CA ALA A 51 34.22 -20.79 3.09
C ALA A 51 34.77 -21.75 4.17
N LYS A 52 35.56 -21.25 5.13
CA LYS A 52 36.04 -22.05 6.27
C LYS A 52 34.89 -22.50 7.17
N ALA A 53 33.90 -21.65 7.42
CA ALA A 53 32.71 -22.02 8.21
C ALA A 53 31.86 -23.09 7.50
N GLU A 54 31.72 -23.00 6.18
CA GLU A 54 30.99 -23.99 5.38
C GLU A 54 31.66 -25.37 5.40
N ILE A 55 32.99 -25.42 5.27
CA ILE A 55 33.77 -26.67 5.37
C ILE A 55 33.68 -27.26 6.79
N ALA A 56 33.69 -26.42 7.82
CA ALA A 56 33.55 -26.87 9.20
C ALA A 56 32.16 -27.49 9.46
N LEU A 57 31.10 -26.91 8.89
CA LEU A 57 29.74 -27.44 9.01
C LEU A 57 29.61 -28.80 8.30
N HIS A 58 30.25 -28.96 7.14
CA HIS A 58 30.14 -30.17 6.33
C HIS A 58 30.85 -31.40 6.89
N ASN A 59 31.84 -31.20 7.78
CA ASN A 59 32.69 -32.26 8.33
C ASN A 59 32.34 -32.65 9.78
N THR A 60 31.26 -32.12 10.34
CA THR A 60 30.80 -32.56 11.67
C THR A 60 29.93 -33.83 11.53
N PRO A 61 30.40 -35.01 11.97
CA PRO A 61 29.58 -36.21 11.94
C PRO A 61 28.44 -36.06 12.95
N LEU A 62 27.23 -35.99 12.41
CA LEU A 62 25.98 -35.92 13.17
C LEU A 62 25.59 -37.36 13.58
N ASP A 63 26.10 -37.80 14.72
CA ASP A 63 25.63 -39.01 15.40
C ASP A 63 24.45 -38.60 16.31
N LEU A 64 23.22 -38.92 15.91
CA LEU A 64 21.99 -38.49 16.60
C LEU A 64 21.16 -39.68 17.10
N ASP A 65 21.11 -39.80 18.42
CA ASP A 65 19.99 -40.38 19.18
C ASP A 65 19.10 -39.24 19.77
N PRO A 66 17.80 -39.47 20.05
CA PRO A 66 16.79 -38.42 20.32
C PRO A 66 16.86 -37.84 21.75
N PRO A 67 16.26 -36.65 22.05
CA PRO A 67 15.10 -36.04 21.38
C PRO A 67 15.38 -34.65 20.75
N LEU A 68 15.20 -34.58 19.44
CA LEU A 68 15.38 -33.42 18.55
C LEU A 68 14.48 -32.21 18.84
N HIS A 69 13.43 -32.35 19.64
CA HIS A 69 12.47 -31.27 19.87
C HIS A 69 13.07 -30.09 20.68
N LEU A 70 14.06 -30.33 21.54
CA LEU A 70 14.65 -29.29 22.37
C LEU A 70 15.72 -28.44 21.66
N LEU A 71 16.34 -28.97 20.59
CA LEU A 71 17.33 -28.24 19.78
C LEU A 71 16.70 -27.45 18.62
N LEU A 72 15.51 -27.84 18.17
CA LEU A 72 14.79 -27.14 17.11
C LEU A 72 14.24 -25.78 17.56
N LEU A 73 13.79 -25.65 18.80
CA LEU A 73 13.26 -24.39 19.36
C LEU A 73 14.25 -23.21 19.27
N PRO A 74 15.51 -23.31 19.74
CA PRO A 74 16.46 -22.20 19.62
C PRO A 74 16.82 -21.89 18.16
N LEU A 75 16.94 -22.90 17.30
CA LEU A 75 17.17 -22.70 15.86
C LEU A 75 16.00 -21.97 15.19
N ILE A 76 14.75 -22.29 15.56
CA ILE A 76 13.56 -21.60 15.06
C ILE A 76 13.57 -20.12 15.50
N THR A 77 13.88 -19.84 16.77
CA THR A 77 13.94 -18.45 17.25
C THR A 77 15.05 -17.63 16.59
N LEU A 78 16.20 -18.25 16.30
CA LEU A 78 17.29 -17.60 15.55
C LEU A 78 16.90 -17.36 14.09
N LEU A 79 16.15 -18.29 13.47
CA LEU A 79 15.63 -18.11 12.12
C LEU A 79 14.64 -16.94 12.08
N GLU A 80 13.68 -16.88 13.02
CA GLU A 80 12.72 -15.78 13.12
C GLU A 80 13.43 -14.42 13.26
N LEU A 81 14.44 -14.33 14.12
CA LEU A 81 15.20 -13.09 14.32
C LEU A 81 15.97 -12.68 13.05
N HIS A 82 16.53 -13.65 12.32
CA HIS A 82 17.26 -13.40 11.09
C HIS A 82 16.33 -13.00 9.93
N MET A 83 15.14 -13.60 9.87
CA MET A 83 14.11 -13.31 8.87
C MET A 83 13.50 -11.91 9.06
N LEU A 84 13.35 -11.46 10.32
CA LEU A 84 12.97 -10.09 10.65
C LEU A 84 14.01 -9.06 10.16
N ARG A 85 15.29 -9.43 10.16
CA ARG A 85 16.37 -8.53 9.76
C ARG A 85 16.60 -8.49 8.24
N HIS A 86 16.30 -9.57 7.53
CA HIS A 86 16.58 -9.71 6.09
C HIS A 86 15.46 -10.45 5.32
N PRO A 87 14.32 -9.80 5.03
CA PRO A 87 13.14 -10.44 4.43
C PRO A 87 13.38 -10.96 3.00
N HIS A 88 14.34 -10.41 2.25
CA HIS A 88 14.64 -10.87 0.89
C HIS A 88 15.40 -12.21 0.87
N LEU A 89 16.14 -12.54 1.94
CA LEU A 89 16.87 -13.82 2.05
C LEU A 89 15.96 -14.97 2.49
N ALA A 90 14.79 -14.66 3.04
CA ALA A 90 13.78 -15.61 3.50
C ALA A 90 13.33 -16.57 2.39
N SER A 91 12.92 -16.00 1.26
CA SER A 91 12.45 -16.79 0.11
C SER A 91 13.55 -17.69 -0.46
N LEU A 92 14.80 -17.22 -0.46
CA LEU A 92 15.95 -17.99 -0.93
C LEU A 92 16.29 -19.17 0.00
N MET A 93 16.21 -18.96 1.32
CA MET A 93 16.44 -20.01 2.32
C MET A 93 15.33 -21.06 2.31
N VAL A 94 14.06 -20.65 2.19
CA VAL A 94 12.92 -21.57 2.07
C VAL A 94 13.05 -22.42 0.81
N ASN A 95 13.37 -21.83 -0.34
CA ASN A 95 13.57 -22.58 -1.59
C ASN A 95 14.74 -23.58 -1.50
N LYS A 96 15.84 -23.22 -0.82
CA LYS A 96 16.97 -24.13 -0.59
C LYS A 96 16.64 -25.26 0.40
N LEU A 97 15.85 -24.98 1.44
CA LEU A 97 15.36 -25.99 2.38
C LEU A 97 14.41 -26.97 1.70
N MET A 98 13.49 -26.46 0.88
CA MET A 98 12.54 -27.26 0.09
C MET A 98 13.23 -28.17 -0.93
N ALA A 99 14.33 -27.71 -1.54
CA ALA A 99 15.12 -28.51 -2.47
C ALA A 99 15.94 -29.62 -1.79
N LYS A 100 16.14 -29.53 -0.46
CA LYS A 100 16.99 -30.45 0.31
C LYS A 100 16.19 -31.44 1.17
N SER A 101 14.94 -31.12 1.52
CA SER A 101 14.02 -32.06 2.16
C SER A 101 13.48 -33.06 1.13
N GLY A 102 14.09 -34.24 1.07
CA GLY A 102 13.78 -35.32 0.14
C GLY A 102 12.44 -36.03 0.37
N GLY A 103 11.37 -35.30 0.68
CA GLY A 103 10.03 -35.86 0.83
C GLY A 103 8.93 -34.78 0.87
N PRO A 104 7.80 -35.00 0.18
CA PRO A 104 6.73 -34.00 0.01
C PRO A 104 6.09 -33.58 1.34
N VAL A 105 6.06 -34.47 2.34
CA VAL A 105 5.41 -34.21 3.64
C VAL A 105 6.23 -33.26 4.52
N GLN A 106 7.56 -33.40 4.53
CA GLN A 106 8.42 -32.50 5.32
C GLN A 106 8.51 -31.11 4.71
N SER A 107 8.60 -31.03 3.37
CA SER A 107 8.53 -29.76 2.63
C SER A 107 7.20 -29.04 2.89
N PHE A 108 6.09 -29.77 2.92
CA PHE A 108 4.76 -29.22 3.19
C PHE A 108 4.60 -28.72 4.64
N MET A 109 5.08 -29.47 5.63
CA MET A 109 5.04 -29.05 7.04
C MET A 109 5.91 -27.81 7.30
N LEU A 110 7.06 -27.70 6.64
CA LEU A 110 7.92 -26.51 6.73
C LEU A 110 7.26 -25.30 6.06
N ALA A 111 6.61 -25.48 4.91
CA ALA A 111 5.86 -24.42 4.23
C ALA A 111 4.66 -23.93 5.04
N LEU A 112 3.88 -24.85 5.62
CA LEU A 112 2.75 -24.50 6.50
C LEU A 112 3.22 -23.76 7.76
N PHE A 113 4.36 -24.15 8.32
CA PHE A 113 4.93 -23.47 9.47
C PHE A 113 5.40 -22.04 9.13
N VAL A 114 6.06 -21.85 7.99
CA VAL A 114 6.46 -20.52 7.48
C VAL A 114 5.23 -19.66 7.17
N LEU A 115 4.19 -20.21 6.55
CA LEU A 115 2.95 -19.48 6.28
C LEU A 115 2.24 -19.06 7.58
N LYS A 116 2.19 -19.93 8.58
CA LYS A 116 1.57 -19.64 9.89
C LYS A 116 2.31 -18.54 10.67
N THR A 117 3.63 -18.45 10.56
CA THR A 117 4.42 -17.40 11.23
C THR A 117 4.45 -16.08 10.46
N MET A 118 4.24 -16.10 9.13
CA MET A 118 4.19 -14.89 8.29
C MET A 118 2.79 -14.26 8.14
N ALA A 119 1.72 -15.01 8.42
CA ALA A 119 0.32 -14.58 8.25
C ALA A 119 -0.09 -13.26 8.94
N PRO A 120 0.36 -12.89 10.15
CA PRO A 120 -0.17 -11.69 10.80
C PRO A 120 0.36 -10.37 10.24
N ARG A 121 1.25 -10.35 9.22
CA ARG A 121 1.97 -9.10 8.85
C ARG A 121 2.16 -8.82 7.36
N SER A 122 1.59 -9.58 6.43
CA SER A 122 1.67 -9.20 5.00
C SER A 122 0.39 -9.45 4.22
N CYS A 123 -0.08 -8.40 3.54
CA CYS A 123 -1.17 -8.41 2.56
C CYS A 123 -0.89 -9.29 1.32
N HIS A 124 0.31 -9.87 1.21
CA HIS A 124 0.71 -10.78 0.12
C HIS A 124 0.21 -12.21 0.28
N ALA A 125 -0.30 -12.59 1.47
CA ALA A 125 -0.88 -13.92 1.68
C ALA A 125 -2.15 -14.16 0.85
N ALA A 126 -2.94 -13.11 0.59
CA ALA A 126 -4.19 -13.20 -0.16
C ALA A 126 -3.97 -13.47 -1.67
N THR A 127 -2.94 -12.86 -2.29
CA THR A 127 -2.60 -13.11 -3.70
C THR A 127 -1.96 -14.48 -3.91
N TYR A 128 -1.20 -14.98 -2.95
CA TYR A 128 -0.63 -16.34 -3.00
C TYR A 128 -1.70 -17.43 -2.84
N HIS A 129 -2.76 -17.16 -2.06
CA HIS A 129 -3.92 -18.04 -1.90
C HIS A 129 -4.71 -18.21 -3.20
N GLN A 130 -4.94 -17.13 -3.96
CA GLN A 130 -5.68 -17.22 -5.22
C GLN A 130 -4.92 -18.04 -6.28
N SER A 131 -3.59 -17.88 -6.34
CA SER A 131 -2.71 -18.69 -7.20
C SER A 131 -2.73 -20.18 -6.81
N LEU A 132 -2.79 -20.52 -5.52
CA LEU A 132 -2.91 -21.90 -5.05
C LEU A 132 -4.28 -22.54 -5.36
N ILE A 133 -5.37 -21.78 -5.30
CA ILE A 133 -6.70 -22.26 -5.72
C ILE A 133 -6.75 -22.51 -7.23
N ASP A 134 -6.21 -21.59 -8.02
CA ASP A 134 -6.19 -21.71 -9.49
C ASP A 134 -5.31 -22.89 -9.95
N HIS A 135 -4.25 -23.21 -9.21
CA HIS A 135 -3.40 -24.39 -9.46
C HIS A 135 -3.88 -25.69 -8.81
N GLY A 136 -4.76 -25.62 -7.80
CA GLY A 136 -5.29 -26.77 -7.05
C GLY A 136 -6.24 -27.67 -7.84
N HIS A 137 -6.86 -27.16 -8.90
CA HIS A 137 -7.75 -27.95 -9.78
C HIS A 137 -7.02 -29.07 -10.56
N LEU A 138 -5.69 -29.08 -10.60
CA LEU A 138 -4.90 -30.10 -11.31
C LEU A 138 -4.60 -31.35 -10.48
N TYR A 139 -4.82 -31.32 -9.16
CA TYR A 139 -4.57 -32.46 -8.28
C TYR A 139 -5.82 -32.73 -7.43
N GLY A 140 -6.70 -33.59 -7.94
CA GLY A 140 -7.99 -33.95 -7.34
C GLY A 140 -7.89 -34.64 -5.99
N SER A 141 -7.56 -33.88 -4.94
CA SER A 141 -7.56 -34.32 -3.54
C SER A 141 -8.51 -33.45 -2.73
N SER A 142 -9.54 -34.08 -2.16
CA SER A 142 -10.62 -33.49 -1.36
C SER A 142 -10.19 -33.04 0.05
N HIS A 143 -8.92 -32.65 0.22
CA HIS A 143 -8.37 -32.32 1.55
C HIS A 143 -8.53 -30.82 1.92
N PHE A 144 -9.18 -30.03 1.05
CA PHE A 144 -9.38 -28.59 1.26
C PHE A 144 -10.73 -28.23 1.92
N ASP A 145 -11.63 -29.19 2.17
CA ASP A 145 -12.95 -28.89 2.75
C ASP A 145 -12.89 -28.34 4.19
N THR A 146 -11.81 -28.61 4.93
CA THR A 146 -11.62 -28.05 6.28
C THR A 146 -11.10 -26.61 6.28
N TRP A 147 -10.68 -26.05 5.13
CA TRP A 147 -10.23 -24.66 5.05
C TRP A 147 -11.38 -23.65 4.96
N ARG A 148 -12.61 -24.12 4.72
CA ARG A 148 -13.82 -23.29 4.73
C ARG A 148 -14.15 -22.74 6.13
N GLU A 149 -13.56 -23.33 7.17
CA GLU A 149 -13.68 -22.90 8.57
C GLU A 149 -12.56 -21.96 9.02
N PHE A 150 -11.62 -21.56 8.15
CA PHE A 150 -10.81 -20.38 8.43
C PHE A 150 -11.72 -19.17 8.31
N GLU A 151 -12.34 -18.84 9.43
CA GLU A 151 -13.06 -17.61 9.72
C GLU A 151 -12.27 -16.46 9.09
N PHE A 152 -12.78 -15.97 7.95
CA PHE A 152 -12.24 -14.79 7.29
C PHE A 152 -12.14 -13.74 8.39
N MET A 153 -10.92 -13.38 8.81
CA MET A 153 -10.77 -12.30 9.78
C MET A 153 -11.53 -11.13 9.20
N PRO A 154 -12.60 -10.65 9.87
CA PRO A 154 -13.41 -9.58 9.34
C PRO A 154 -12.46 -8.44 9.05
N LYS A 155 -12.51 -7.98 7.80
CA LYS A 155 -11.63 -6.93 7.32
C LYS A 155 -11.81 -5.75 8.27
N ASP A 156 -10.77 -5.41 9.02
CA ASP A 156 -10.85 -4.30 9.96
C ASP A 156 -10.96 -3.00 9.15
N GLU A 157 -12.20 -2.57 8.95
CA GLU A 157 -12.57 -1.43 8.12
C GLU A 157 -11.89 -0.14 8.62
N HIS A 158 -11.69 -0.05 9.94
CA HIS A 158 -11.00 1.06 10.57
C HIS A 158 -9.52 1.12 10.15
N THR A 159 -8.80 0.00 10.26
CA THR A 159 -7.39 -0.09 9.86
C THR A 159 -7.24 0.16 8.36
N GLN A 160 -8.15 -0.35 7.53
CA GLN A 160 -8.12 -0.09 6.09
C GLN A 160 -8.35 1.39 5.77
N ALA A 161 -9.31 2.03 6.43
CA ALA A 161 -9.57 3.45 6.26
C ALA A 161 -8.35 4.30 6.65
N SER A 162 -7.72 3.99 7.79
CA SER A 162 -6.48 4.65 8.24
C SER A 162 -5.34 4.48 7.23
N LEU A 163 -5.11 3.26 6.75
CA LEU A 163 -4.08 3.00 5.73
C LEU A 163 -4.36 3.70 4.40
N THR A 164 -5.63 3.86 4.04
CA THR A 164 -6.03 4.58 2.83
C THR A 164 -5.77 6.07 2.97
N LEU A 165 -6.07 6.65 4.14
CA LEU A 165 -5.82 8.06 4.45
C LEU A 165 -4.32 8.39 4.60
N GLU A 166 -3.54 7.51 5.21
CA GLU A 166 -2.08 7.66 5.33
C GLU A 166 -1.35 7.36 4.02
N GLY A 167 -1.97 6.58 3.15
CA GLY A 167 -1.42 6.18 1.86
C GLY A 167 -1.35 7.36 0.88
N VAL A 168 -0.23 7.47 0.17
CA VAL A 168 -0.03 8.44 -0.92
C VAL A 168 -0.95 8.18 -2.13
N SER A 169 -1.71 7.09 -2.11
CA SER A 169 -2.60 6.65 -3.17
C SER A 169 -4.00 7.29 -3.13
N TYR A 170 -4.37 7.99 -2.05
CA TYR A 170 -5.67 8.67 -2.00
C TYR A 170 -5.58 10.05 -2.66
N PHE A 171 -6.08 10.15 -3.89
CA PHE A 171 -6.17 11.38 -4.67
C PHE A 171 -7.48 11.41 -5.47
N GLN A 172 -7.94 12.60 -5.83
CA GLN A 172 -9.24 12.83 -6.48
C GLN A 172 -9.50 12.00 -7.75
N GLY A 173 -8.47 11.78 -8.57
CA GLY A 173 -8.60 11.03 -9.82
C GLY A 173 -9.59 11.69 -10.79
N THR A 174 -10.58 10.92 -11.25
CA THR A 174 -11.65 11.39 -12.14
C THR A 174 -12.94 11.75 -11.40
N ALA A 175 -12.97 11.63 -10.06
CA ALA A 175 -14.15 11.93 -9.27
C ALA A 175 -14.42 13.45 -9.24
N SER A 176 -15.69 13.81 -9.08
CA SER A 176 -16.05 15.21 -8.82
C SER A 176 -15.45 15.67 -7.49
N VAL A 177 -15.28 16.98 -7.31
CA VAL A 177 -14.73 17.53 -6.06
C VAL A 177 -15.63 17.15 -4.87
N ASP A 178 -16.95 17.21 -5.06
CA ASP A 178 -17.93 16.89 -4.02
C ASP A 178 -17.86 15.41 -3.62
N GLU A 179 -17.81 14.51 -4.61
CA GLU A 179 -17.67 13.06 -4.37
C GLU A 179 -16.33 12.70 -3.68
N TYR A 180 -15.25 13.42 -3.99
CA TYR A 180 -13.97 13.24 -3.31
C TYR A 180 -14.05 13.68 -1.84
N ILE A 181 -14.72 14.80 -1.56
CA ILE A 181 -14.94 15.31 -0.20
C ILE A 181 -15.80 14.32 0.59
N ASP A 182 -16.90 13.83 0.02
CA ASP A 182 -17.79 12.87 0.67
C ASP A 182 -17.05 11.56 1.01
N ASN A 183 -16.28 11.02 0.06
CA ASN A 183 -15.46 9.82 0.29
C ASN A 183 -14.39 10.05 1.36
N PHE A 184 -13.78 11.24 1.40
CA PHE A 184 -12.78 11.59 2.40
C PHE A 184 -13.40 11.69 3.81
N CYS A 185 -14.57 12.32 3.93
CA CYS A 185 -15.33 12.40 5.18
C CYS A 185 -15.77 11.01 5.67
N ALA A 186 -16.20 10.13 4.76
CA ALA A 186 -16.54 8.75 5.09
C ALA A 186 -15.31 7.98 5.63
N LEU A 187 -14.15 8.09 4.97
CA LEU A 187 -12.91 7.46 5.43
C LEU A 187 -12.45 7.97 6.79
N ILE A 188 -12.56 9.27 7.04
CA ILE A 188 -12.26 9.87 8.35
C ILE A 188 -13.17 9.28 9.44
N THR A 189 -14.47 9.20 9.15
CA THR A 189 -15.47 8.65 10.08
C THR A 189 -15.22 7.18 10.37
N MET A 190 -14.92 6.38 9.33
CA MET A 190 -14.59 4.95 9.46
C MET A 190 -13.26 4.73 10.20
N ALA A 191 -12.28 5.63 10.03
CA ALA A 191 -11.01 5.60 10.74
C ALA A 191 -11.13 6.08 12.21
N GLY A 192 -12.34 6.38 12.70
CA GLY A 192 -12.55 6.86 14.07
C GLY A 192 -11.86 8.18 14.39
N LEU A 193 -11.41 8.91 13.35
CA LEU A 193 -10.80 10.22 13.48
C LEU A 193 -11.95 11.20 13.68
N ASN A 194 -12.28 11.50 14.94
CA ASN A 194 -13.22 12.55 15.29
C ASN A 194 -12.65 13.91 14.87
N VAL A 195 -12.78 14.23 13.59
CA VAL A 195 -12.66 15.60 13.12
C VAL A 195 -13.99 16.23 13.48
N GLU A 196 -14.06 16.77 14.68
CA GLU A 196 -15.18 17.61 15.08
C GLU A 196 -15.39 18.64 13.96
N PRO A 197 -16.54 18.65 13.27
CA PRO A 197 -16.71 19.38 12.04
C PRO A 197 -16.86 20.86 12.36
N VAL A 198 -15.74 21.53 12.63
CA VAL A 198 -15.68 22.97 12.91
C VAL A 198 -16.03 23.81 11.65
N LEU A 199 -16.13 23.20 10.46
CA LEU A 199 -16.24 23.93 9.20
C LEU A 199 -17.61 24.01 8.52
N TYR A 200 -18.70 23.49 9.09
CA TYR A 200 -20.06 23.72 8.51
C TYR A 200 -21.18 24.08 9.49
N SER A 201 -20.93 24.21 10.79
CA SER A 201 -21.98 24.70 11.70
C SER A 201 -22.03 26.23 11.76
N THR A 202 -22.87 26.82 10.92
CA THR A 202 -23.30 28.22 11.05
C THR A 202 -24.49 28.39 12.01
N ASN A 203 -24.72 27.46 12.96
CA ASN A 203 -25.76 27.63 13.98
C ASN A 203 -25.39 27.01 15.34
N PRO A 204 -25.06 27.83 16.36
CA PRO A 204 -24.85 27.35 17.71
C PRO A 204 -26.16 27.34 18.49
N THR A 205 -26.87 26.21 18.49
CA THR A 205 -28.00 25.98 19.41
C THR A 205 -27.87 24.65 20.12
N GLU A 206 -26.89 24.54 21.03
CA GLU A 206 -27.00 23.62 22.17
C GLU A 206 -26.50 24.32 23.45
N PRO A 207 -27.40 24.61 24.42
CA PRO A 207 -27.04 25.28 25.68
C PRO A 207 -26.23 24.39 26.64
N THR A 208 -26.16 23.09 26.38
CA THR A 208 -25.55 22.11 27.30
C THR A 208 -24.01 22.12 27.25
N ILE A 209 -23.43 22.48 26.10
CA ILE A 209 -21.96 22.54 25.93
C ILE A 209 -21.39 23.82 26.54
N LYS A 210 -22.09 24.96 26.40
CA LYS A 210 -21.70 26.24 27.04
C LYS A 210 -21.68 26.13 28.57
N ALA A 211 -22.67 25.46 29.16
CA ALA A 211 -22.73 25.29 30.61
C ALA A 211 -21.55 24.46 31.16
N ARG A 212 -21.10 23.43 30.44
CA ARG A 212 -19.94 22.62 30.86
C ARG A 212 -18.59 23.30 30.59
N LEU A 213 -18.54 24.21 29.62
CA LEU A 213 -17.34 24.99 29.31
C LEU A 213 -17.16 26.18 30.26
N GLU A 214 -18.25 26.78 30.77
CA GLU A 214 -18.20 27.86 31.76
C GLU A 214 -17.75 27.40 33.15
N ASP A 215 -17.94 26.13 33.51
CA ASP A 215 -17.44 25.55 34.77
C ASP A 215 -15.95 25.17 34.71
N ALA A 216 -15.36 25.07 33.51
CA ALA A 216 -13.96 24.71 33.28
C ALA A 216 -13.08 25.93 32.94
N LYS A 217 -13.30 27.07 33.60
CA LYS A 217 -12.50 28.30 33.44
C LYS A 217 -11.08 28.12 33.95
N HIS A 218 -10.23 27.51 33.14
CA HIS A 218 -8.80 27.47 33.36
C HIS A 218 -8.19 28.75 32.77
N PRO A 219 -7.53 29.63 33.56
CA PRO A 219 -7.05 30.93 33.08
C PRO A 219 -6.01 30.82 31.95
N ALA A 220 -5.35 29.67 31.81
CA ALA A 220 -4.44 29.38 30.70
C ALA A 220 -5.16 29.09 29.36
N LEU A 221 -6.39 28.57 29.41
CA LEU A 221 -7.22 28.32 28.23
C LEU A 221 -7.85 29.62 27.72
N GLU A 222 -8.29 30.51 28.61
CA GLU A 222 -8.79 31.84 28.20
C GLU A 222 -7.74 32.66 27.46
N LYS A 223 -6.47 32.61 27.90
CA LYS A 223 -5.37 33.25 27.18
C LYS A 223 -5.19 32.66 25.78
N LYS A 224 -5.27 31.34 25.64
CA LYS A 224 -5.11 30.66 24.34
C LYS A 224 -6.32 30.85 23.43
N VAL A 225 -7.53 30.93 23.97
CA VAL A 225 -8.75 31.23 23.22
C VAL A 225 -8.72 32.68 22.76
N ALA A 226 -8.31 33.64 23.60
CA ALA A 226 -8.12 35.03 23.20
C ALA A 226 -7.00 35.19 22.15
N GLU A 227 -5.90 34.44 22.27
CA GLU A 227 -4.84 34.39 21.25
C GLU A 227 -5.35 33.75 19.94
N ALA A 228 -6.18 32.70 20.02
CA ALA A 228 -6.76 32.04 18.86
C ALA A 228 -7.85 32.88 18.18
N GLU A 229 -8.71 33.58 18.93
CA GLU A 229 -9.70 34.53 18.40
C GLU A 229 -9.02 35.73 17.74
N ALA A 230 -7.90 36.22 18.30
CA ALA A 230 -7.08 37.24 17.68
C ALA A 230 -6.46 36.75 16.35
N HIS A 231 -6.04 35.49 16.26
CA HIS A 231 -5.51 34.90 15.01
C HIS A 231 -6.63 34.48 14.02
N SER A 232 -7.82 34.14 14.51
CA SER A 232 -8.96 33.71 13.68
C SER A 232 -9.61 34.86 12.93
N GLN A 233 -9.54 36.09 13.44
CA GLN A 233 -10.03 37.28 12.71
C GLN A 233 -9.10 37.68 11.55
N GLU A 234 -7.87 37.16 11.50
CA GLU A 234 -6.87 37.54 10.50
C GLU A 234 -6.74 36.54 9.35
N TRP A 235 -7.33 35.34 9.50
CA TRP A 235 -7.45 34.38 8.41
C TRP A 235 -8.69 34.67 7.59
N ASP A 236 -8.71 35.83 6.94
CA ASP A 236 -9.66 36.12 5.88
C ASP A 236 -9.36 35.16 4.72
N ILE A 237 -10.09 34.04 4.69
CA ILE A 237 -10.01 33.01 3.65
C ILE A 237 -10.18 33.65 2.26
N MET A 238 -10.96 34.73 2.15
CA MET A 238 -11.13 35.48 0.90
C MET A 238 -9.91 36.34 0.58
N ALA A 239 -9.21 36.90 1.57
CA ALA A 239 -7.93 37.59 1.38
C ALA A 239 -6.83 36.60 0.93
N TRP A 240 -6.78 35.40 1.51
CA TRP A 240 -5.84 34.36 1.07
C TRP A 240 -6.17 33.88 -0.35
N TYR A 241 -7.45 33.64 -0.66
CA TYR A 241 -7.88 33.26 -2.02
C TYR A 241 -7.58 34.35 -3.05
N SER A 242 -7.77 35.63 -2.69
CA SER A 242 -7.47 36.74 -3.59
C SER A 242 -5.96 36.97 -3.74
N LEU A 243 -5.16 36.77 -2.70
CA LEU A 243 -3.71 36.76 -2.78
C LEU A 243 -3.21 35.61 -3.67
N ALA A 244 -3.70 34.39 -3.46
CA ALA A 244 -3.38 33.22 -4.28
C ALA A 244 -3.77 33.44 -5.75
N LYS A 245 -4.96 33.97 -6.01
CA LYS A 245 -5.44 34.31 -7.36
C LYS A 245 -4.62 35.42 -8.03
N SER A 246 -4.11 36.38 -7.26
CA SER A 246 -3.21 37.43 -7.76
C SER A 246 -1.77 36.95 -7.98
N SER A 247 -1.36 35.88 -7.28
CA SER A 247 -0.02 35.28 -7.40
C SER A 247 0.10 34.24 -8.51
N LEU A 248 -1.02 33.86 -9.14
CA LEU A 248 -1.00 33.06 -10.36
C LEU A 248 -0.20 33.82 -11.43
N PRO A 249 0.77 33.18 -12.09
CA PRO A 249 1.50 33.81 -13.18
C PRO A 249 0.50 34.38 -14.19
N PRO A 250 0.70 35.61 -14.69
CA PRO A 250 -0.22 36.23 -15.63
C PRO A 250 -0.48 35.22 -16.74
N ALA A 251 -1.77 34.98 -17.01
CA ALA A 251 -2.26 34.00 -17.97
C ALA A 251 -1.30 33.95 -19.16
N ALA A 252 -0.70 32.78 -19.37
CA ALA A 252 0.27 32.54 -20.42
C ALA A 252 -0.19 33.28 -21.68
N ALA A 253 0.68 34.14 -22.21
CA ALA A 253 0.41 35.00 -23.36
C ALA A 253 -0.47 34.24 -24.37
N PRO A 254 -1.52 34.87 -24.91
CA PRO A 254 -2.52 34.19 -25.74
C PRO A 254 -1.80 33.27 -26.70
N VAL A 255 -2.10 31.97 -26.57
CA VAL A 255 -1.53 30.93 -27.44
C VAL A 255 -1.62 31.48 -28.85
N PRO A 256 -0.48 31.67 -29.56
CA PRO A 256 -0.49 32.29 -30.87
C PRO A 256 -1.53 31.56 -31.71
N ALA A 257 -2.44 32.33 -32.31
CA ALA A 257 -3.56 31.81 -33.10
C ALA A 257 -3.09 30.61 -33.92
N PRO A 258 -3.85 29.49 -33.93
CA PRO A 258 -3.43 28.25 -34.55
C PRO A 258 -2.85 28.57 -35.92
N ARG A 259 -1.54 28.32 -36.08
CA ARG A 259 -0.86 28.51 -37.36
C ARG A 259 -1.70 27.78 -38.39
N ALA A 260 -2.02 28.48 -39.48
CA ALA A 260 -2.74 27.90 -40.61
C ALA A 260 -2.16 26.49 -40.88
N PRO A 261 -3.02 25.47 -41.03
CA PRO A 261 -2.59 24.09 -41.14
C PRO A 261 -1.51 24.02 -42.21
N ALA A 262 -0.35 23.48 -41.83
CA ALA A 262 0.75 23.28 -42.77
C ALA A 262 0.18 22.55 -44.01
N PRO A 263 0.60 22.94 -45.23
CA PRO A 263 0.11 22.32 -46.45
C PRO A 263 0.22 20.81 -46.32
N ALA A 264 -0.89 20.11 -46.57
CA ALA A 264 -1.02 18.67 -46.39
C ALA A 264 0.20 17.98 -46.99
N GLN A 265 1.03 17.40 -46.11
CA GLN A 265 2.17 16.62 -46.54
C GLN A 265 1.64 15.50 -47.45
N ALA A 266 2.28 15.32 -48.60
CA ALA A 266 1.92 14.28 -49.55
C ALA A 266 1.80 12.94 -48.81
N PRO A 267 0.74 12.14 -49.07
CA PRO A 267 0.51 10.89 -48.36
C PRO A 267 1.76 10.03 -48.46
N LEU A 268 2.33 9.69 -47.31
CA LEU A 268 3.48 8.81 -47.23
C LEU A 268 3.14 7.48 -47.93
N PRO A 269 4.09 6.89 -48.68
CA PRO A 269 3.86 5.63 -49.37
C PRO A 269 3.44 4.56 -48.35
N GLN A 270 2.21 4.06 -48.53
CA GLN A 270 1.67 2.94 -47.76
C GLN A 270 2.54 1.72 -48.04
N GLY A 271 3.25 1.19 -47.04
CA GLY A 271 3.99 -0.05 -47.30
C GLY A 271 4.77 -0.70 -46.17
N ILE A 272 5.18 0.03 -45.13
CA ILE A 272 5.96 -0.60 -44.04
C ILE A 272 5.44 -0.07 -42.71
N PRO A 273 4.81 -0.92 -41.86
CA PRO A 273 4.46 -0.51 -40.50
C PRO A 273 5.73 -0.07 -39.80
N MET A 274 5.69 1.11 -39.18
CA MET A 274 6.86 1.61 -38.48
C MET A 274 7.24 0.65 -37.35
N GLU A 275 8.51 0.63 -36.96
CA GLU A 275 9.00 -0.23 -35.88
C GLU A 275 8.23 -0.03 -34.55
N VAL A 276 7.66 1.16 -34.36
CA VAL A 276 6.77 1.50 -33.25
C VAL A 276 5.48 0.67 -33.28
N ASP A 277 4.86 0.52 -34.45
CA ASP A 277 3.64 -0.29 -34.61
C ASP A 277 3.93 -1.77 -34.42
N ALA A 278 5.07 -2.25 -34.94
CA ALA A 278 5.53 -3.62 -34.72
C ALA A 278 5.80 -3.90 -33.23
N SER A 279 6.41 -2.95 -32.51
CA SER A 279 6.65 -3.05 -31.07
C SER A 279 5.33 -3.06 -30.28
N ARG A 280 4.37 -2.22 -30.67
CA ARG A 280 3.04 -2.21 -30.04
C ARG A 280 2.27 -3.50 -30.30
N GLN A 281 2.39 -4.08 -31.50
CA GLN A 281 1.81 -5.38 -31.84
C GLN A 281 2.45 -6.53 -31.04
N ARG A 282 3.78 -6.53 -30.85
CA ARG A 282 4.46 -7.52 -30.00
C ARG A 282 3.99 -7.41 -28.55
N PHE A 283 3.85 -6.19 -28.03
CA PHE A 283 3.33 -5.99 -26.68
C PHE A 283 1.89 -6.50 -26.54
N LEU A 284 1.01 -6.14 -27.48
CA LEU A 284 -0.38 -6.58 -27.51
C LEU A 284 -0.52 -8.10 -27.60
N ALA A 285 0.37 -8.79 -28.33
CA ALA A 285 0.33 -10.24 -28.48
C ALA A 285 0.52 -11.01 -27.15
N HIS A 286 1.27 -10.44 -26.21
CA HIS A 286 1.53 -11.06 -24.90
C HIS A 286 0.61 -10.56 -23.79
N HIS A 287 -0.11 -9.46 -24.03
CA HIS A 287 -1.02 -8.89 -23.05
C HIS A 287 -2.34 -9.67 -23.01
N THR A 288 -2.75 -10.15 -21.82
CA THR A 288 -4.05 -10.77 -21.57
C THR A 288 -5.09 -9.69 -21.28
N CYS A 289 -6.25 -9.77 -21.93
CA CYS A 289 -7.36 -8.88 -21.63
C CYS A 289 -7.93 -9.19 -20.25
N TYR A 290 -8.05 -8.18 -19.38
CA TYR A 290 -8.56 -8.36 -18.02
C TYR A 290 -10.05 -8.69 -17.97
N THR A 291 -10.79 -8.42 -19.05
CA THR A 291 -12.24 -8.67 -19.13
C THR A 291 -12.52 -10.12 -19.55
N CYS A 292 -11.96 -10.56 -20.69
CA CYS A 292 -12.28 -11.89 -21.25
C CYS A 292 -11.16 -12.93 -21.09
N GLY A 293 -10.00 -12.57 -20.54
CA GLY A 293 -8.85 -13.46 -20.32
C GLY A 293 -8.05 -13.85 -21.58
N LYS A 294 -8.48 -13.44 -22.77
CA LYS A 294 -7.81 -13.78 -24.05
C LYS A 294 -6.63 -12.81 -24.31
N THR A 295 -5.54 -13.30 -24.91
CA THR A 295 -4.40 -12.47 -25.32
C THR A 295 -4.69 -11.68 -26.61
N GLY A 296 -3.89 -10.65 -26.90
CA GLY A 296 -3.93 -9.93 -28.17
C GLY A 296 -4.61 -8.56 -28.13
N HIS A 297 -5.21 -8.16 -27.00
CA HIS A 297 -5.89 -6.88 -26.84
C HIS A 297 -5.94 -6.41 -25.38
N PHE A 298 -6.19 -5.11 -25.19
CA PHE A 298 -6.51 -4.52 -23.89
C PHE A 298 -8.02 -4.55 -23.64
N SER A 299 -8.45 -4.43 -22.38
CA SER A 299 -9.87 -4.35 -21.99
C SER A 299 -10.65 -3.28 -22.75
N ALA A 300 -10.00 -2.15 -23.10
CA ALA A 300 -10.62 -1.09 -23.89
C ALA A 300 -11.02 -1.53 -25.31
N ALA A 301 -10.27 -2.46 -25.90
CA ALA A 301 -10.46 -3.00 -27.25
C ALA A 301 -11.02 -4.43 -27.23
N CYS A 302 -11.62 -4.86 -26.11
CA CYS A 302 -12.18 -6.20 -26.00
C CYS A 302 -13.44 -6.36 -26.87
N PRO A 303 -13.47 -7.33 -27.80
CA PRO A 303 -14.65 -7.56 -28.64
C PRO A 303 -15.85 -8.05 -27.83
N ASP A 304 -15.59 -8.68 -26.68
CA ASP A 304 -16.62 -9.15 -25.75
C ASP A 304 -17.14 -8.03 -24.83
N ARG A 305 -16.50 -6.84 -24.82
CA ARG A 305 -16.91 -5.71 -23.96
C ARG A 305 -18.34 -5.25 -24.23
N GLN A 306 -18.76 -5.28 -25.49
CA GLN A 306 -20.15 -4.92 -25.83
C GLN A 306 -21.14 -5.94 -25.29
N ARG A 307 -20.77 -7.22 -25.20
CA ARG A 307 -21.67 -8.26 -24.66
C ARG A 307 -21.87 -8.14 -23.15
N GLU A 308 -20.87 -7.65 -22.43
CA GLU A 308 -20.97 -7.43 -20.99
C GLU A 308 -21.63 -6.10 -20.64
N HIS A 309 -21.41 -5.05 -21.43
CA HIS A 309 -22.05 -3.75 -21.20
C HIS A 309 -23.58 -3.83 -21.30
N PHE A 310 -24.11 -4.68 -22.19
CA PHE A 310 -25.55 -4.95 -22.31
C PHE A 310 -26.15 -5.68 -21.08
N ARG A 311 -25.35 -6.27 -20.19
CA ARG A 311 -25.90 -7.06 -19.07
C ARG A 311 -26.19 -6.26 -17.81
N ILE A 312 -25.66 -5.05 -17.66
CA ILE A 312 -25.76 -4.33 -16.38
C ILE A 312 -26.37 -2.93 -16.53
N VAL A 313 -26.13 -2.24 -17.66
CA VAL A 313 -26.49 -0.82 -17.78
C VAL A 313 -27.84 -0.59 -18.47
N ASP A 314 -28.35 -1.57 -19.23
CA ASP A 314 -29.61 -1.44 -19.98
C ASP A 314 -30.81 -2.18 -19.33
N MET A 315 -30.65 -2.71 -18.11
CA MET A 315 -31.80 -3.23 -17.37
C MET A 315 -32.66 -2.05 -16.93
N SER A 316 -33.93 -2.07 -17.34
CA SER A 316 -34.87 -1.04 -16.91
C SER A 316 -35.04 -1.08 -15.39
N VAL A 317 -35.50 0.02 -14.80
CA VAL A 317 -35.81 0.06 -13.36
C VAL A 317 -36.80 -1.05 -12.99
N ASP A 318 -37.71 -1.38 -13.91
CA ASP A 318 -38.69 -2.44 -13.74
C ASP A 318 -38.03 -3.83 -13.68
N ASP A 319 -37.02 -4.10 -14.52
CA ASP A 319 -36.30 -5.39 -14.49
C ASP A 319 -35.47 -5.54 -13.19
N TRP A 320 -34.91 -4.45 -12.68
CA TRP A 320 -34.22 -4.45 -11.38
C TRP A 320 -35.18 -4.72 -10.22
N GLN A 321 -36.40 -4.19 -10.30
CA GLN A 321 -37.43 -4.42 -9.30
C GLN A 321 -37.90 -5.89 -9.32
N GLU A 322 -38.06 -6.49 -10.50
CA GLU A 322 -38.39 -7.91 -10.64
C GLU A 322 -37.29 -8.83 -10.06
N ILE A 323 -36.01 -8.51 -10.29
CA ILE A 323 -34.89 -9.25 -9.68
C ILE A 323 -34.91 -9.11 -8.15
N ALA A 324 -35.17 -7.91 -7.64
CA ALA A 324 -35.23 -7.66 -6.20
C ALA A 324 -36.37 -8.44 -5.53
N GLU A 325 -37.55 -8.46 -6.16
CA GLU A 325 -38.71 -9.23 -5.70
C GLU A 325 -38.44 -10.74 -5.73
N ALA A 326 -37.80 -11.24 -6.79
CA ALA A 326 -37.39 -12.64 -6.89
C ALA A 326 -36.39 -13.03 -5.79
N TYR A 327 -35.45 -12.13 -5.45
CA TYR A 327 -34.48 -12.37 -4.39
C TYR A 327 -35.13 -12.37 -2.99
N ALA A 328 -36.06 -11.46 -2.73
CA ALA A 328 -36.82 -11.43 -1.49
C ALA A 328 -37.65 -12.72 -1.29
N ALA A 329 -38.35 -13.16 -2.34
CA ALA A 329 -39.10 -14.42 -2.31
C ALA A 329 -38.20 -15.63 -1.99
N PHE A 330 -36.99 -15.67 -2.54
CA PHE A 330 -36.04 -16.74 -2.25
C PHE A 330 -35.56 -16.74 -0.80
N GLN A 331 -35.38 -15.56 -0.19
CA GLN A 331 -35.06 -15.46 1.24
C GLN A 331 -36.21 -15.94 2.12
N ASP A 332 -37.46 -15.63 1.76
CA ASP A 332 -38.63 -16.13 2.50
C ASP A 332 -38.71 -17.66 2.48
N PHE A 333 -38.36 -18.30 1.36
CA PHE A 333 -38.25 -19.76 1.28
C PHE A 333 -37.17 -20.34 2.20
N GLN A 334 -36.05 -19.63 2.40
CA GLN A 334 -35.00 -20.08 3.32
C GLN A 334 -35.32 -19.78 4.79
N ALA A 335 -36.04 -18.69 5.05
CA ALA A 335 -36.44 -18.26 6.38
C ALA A 335 -37.67 -19.01 6.91
N ALA A 336 -38.40 -19.71 6.04
CA ALA A 336 -39.43 -20.63 6.45
C ALA A 336 -38.81 -21.65 7.42
N PRO A 337 -39.16 -21.60 8.72
CA PRO A 337 -38.63 -22.55 9.68
C PRO A 337 -38.99 -23.93 9.15
N ALA A 338 -38.00 -24.83 9.08
CA ALA A 338 -38.23 -26.22 8.78
C ALA A 338 -39.25 -26.72 9.80
N ASN A 339 -40.53 -26.68 9.43
CA ASN A 339 -41.62 -27.13 10.25
C ASN A 339 -41.31 -28.60 10.48
N GLU A 340 -40.85 -28.92 11.69
CA GLU A 340 -40.55 -30.27 12.11
C GLU A 340 -41.78 -31.10 11.74
N PRO A 341 -41.63 -32.18 10.96
CA PRO A 341 -42.76 -33.01 10.61
C PRO A 341 -43.38 -33.44 11.92
N ALA A 342 -44.62 -32.98 12.14
CA ALA A 342 -45.41 -33.35 13.29
C ALA A 342 -45.29 -34.87 13.43
N GLN A 343 -44.71 -35.32 14.54
CA GLN A 343 -44.79 -36.71 14.95
C GLN A 343 -46.27 -36.98 15.17
N GLU A 344 -46.96 -37.40 14.10
CA GLU A 344 -48.29 -37.96 14.19
C GLU A 344 -48.14 -39.23 15.03
N ASP A 345 -48.63 -39.13 16.26
CA ASP A 345 -48.79 -40.21 17.22
C ASP A 345 -49.65 -41.34 16.61
N PHE A 346 -49.01 -42.21 15.83
CA PHE A 346 -49.52 -43.53 15.46
C PHE A 346 -49.41 -44.45 16.68
N ALA A 347 -50.15 -44.14 17.74
CA ALA A 347 -50.27 -44.97 18.92
C ALA A 347 -51.72 -45.00 19.41
N LYS A 348 -52.55 -45.75 18.68
CA LYS A 348 -53.76 -46.42 19.18
C LYS A 348 -54.37 -47.18 18.02
N ASP A 349 -54.16 -48.50 18.02
CA ASP A 349 -55.15 -49.52 17.63
C ASP A 349 -54.47 -50.90 17.73
N GLN A 350 -54.35 -51.38 18.98
CA GLN A 350 -54.28 -52.80 19.30
C GLN A 350 -55.21 -53.04 20.49
N GLU A 351 -56.44 -53.45 20.18
CA GLU A 351 -57.33 -54.21 21.06
C GLU A 351 -57.93 -55.38 20.28
#